data_AF-A0A452H9R7-F1
#
_entry.id   AF-A0A452H9R7-F1
#
_cell.length_a   1.000
_cell.length_b   1.000
_cell.length_c   1.000
_cell.angle_alpha   90.00
_cell.angle_beta   90.00
_cell.angle_gamma   90.00
#
_symmetry.space_group_name_H-M   'P 1'
#
loop_
_entity.id
_entity.type
_entity.pdbx_description
1 polymer ?
#
loop_
_entity_poly.entity_id
_entity_poly.type
_entity_poly.pdbx_seq_one_letter_code
_entity_poly.pdbx_strand_id
1 'polypeptide(L)' 'MNGIGRLEHPSGAVYEGEFKDNMFHGLGTYSFPNGAKYIGNFNENNWGVNLHRCSTLDANCPYGSCFCALKVP' A
#
# COMPACT_ATOMS: atom_id res chain seq x y z
N MET A 1 4.01 -9.72 14.93
CA MET A 1 3.46 -10.25 13.67
C MET A 1 4.57 -10.18 12.66
N ASN A 2 4.85 -11.32 12.03
CA ASN A 2 5.85 -11.49 10.99
C ASN A 2 5.16 -12.17 9.80
N GLY A 3 5.30 -11.63 8.60
CA GLY A 3 4.64 -12.13 7.39
C GLY A 3 3.57 -11.18 6.82
N ILE A 4 2.87 -11.61 5.78
CA ILE A 4 1.85 -10.79 5.10
C ILE A 4 0.62 -10.64 6.00
N GLY A 5 0.14 -9.41 6.17
CA GLY A 5 -1.05 -9.12 6.95
C GLY A 5 -1.86 -7.96 6.38
N ARG A 6 -3.01 -7.73 7.02
CA ARG A 6 -3.89 -6.58 6.78
C ARG A 6 -4.18 -5.93 8.11
N LEU A 7 -3.83 -4.65 8.26
CA LEU A 7 -4.14 -3.85 9.44
C LEU A 7 -5.14 -2.77 9.06
N GLU A 8 -6.30 -2.81 9.69
CA GLU A 8 -7.34 -1.80 9.54
C GLU A 8 -7.26 -0.84 10.72
N HIS A 9 -7.02 0.43 10.42
CA HIS A 9 -7.04 1.49 11.42
C HIS A 9 -8.49 1.90 11.70
N PRO A 10 -8.81 2.30 12.93
CA PRO A 10 -10.14 2.80 13.28
C PRO A 10 -10.52 4.09 12.52
N SER A 11 -9.54 4.78 11.93
CA SER A 11 -9.77 5.91 11.01
C SER A 11 -10.32 5.49 9.64
N GLY A 12 -10.39 4.20 9.34
CA GLY A 12 -10.74 3.66 8.02
C GLY A 12 -9.56 3.54 7.06
N ALA A 13 -8.34 3.85 7.50
CA ALA A 13 -7.14 3.56 6.72
C ALA A 13 -6.79 2.07 6.82
N VAL A 14 -6.28 1.48 5.76
CA VAL A 14 -6.01 0.05 5.66
C VAL A 14 -4.59 -0.14 5.12
N TYR A 15 -3.75 -0.85 5.85
CA TYR A 15 -2.46 -1.30 5.37
C TYR A 15 -2.49 -2.78 5.04
N GLU A 16 -2.01 -3.15 3.87
CA GLU A 16 -1.88 -4.54 3.40
C GLU A 16 -0.46 -4.76 2.91
N GLY A 17 0.29 -5.64 3.54
CA GLY A 17 1.70 -5.81 3.20
C GLY A 17 2.44 -6.73 4.15
N GLU A 18 3.76 -6.75 4.02
CA GLU A 18 4.62 -7.48 4.93
C GLU A 18 4.71 -6.79 6.30
N PHE A 19 4.66 -7.60 7.34
CA PHE A 19 4.91 -7.18 8.71
C PHE A 19 6.18 -7.84 9.19
N LYS A 20 6.98 -7.08 9.92
CA LYS A 20 8.12 -7.58 10.66
C LYS A 20 8.08 -6.97 12.05
N ASP A 21 8.09 -7.81 13.09
CA ASP A 21 8.07 -7.40 14.50
C ASP A 21 6.88 -6.48 14.86
N ASN A 22 5.70 -6.75 14.28
CA ASN A 22 4.49 -5.91 14.37
C ASN A 22 4.59 -4.53 13.70
N MET A 23 5.63 -4.29 12.91
CA MET A 23 5.80 -3.06 12.13
C MET A 23 5.63 -3.33 10.65
N PHE A 24 5.17 -2.32 9.91
CA PHE A 24 5.11 -2.36 8.45
C PHE A 24 6.51 -2.54 7.89
N HIS A 25 6.70 -3.52 7.01
CA HIS A 25 7.98 -3.85 6.40
C HIS A 25 7.79 -4.30 4.95
N GLY A 26 8.86 -4.39 4.17
CA GLY A 26 8.82 -4.93 2.81
C GLY A 26 7.82 -4.23 1.91
N LEU A 27 7.27 -4.95 0.93
CA LEU A 27 6.28 -4.37 0.03
C LEU A 27 4.90 -4.30 0.70
N GLY A 28 4.24 -3.15 0.58
CA GLY A 28 2.90 -2.95 1.12
C GLY A 28 2.09 -1.91 0.36
N THR A 29 0.81 -1.86 0.70
CA THR A 29 -0.19 -0.93 0.19
C THR A 29 -0.89 -0.28 1.37
N TYR A 30 -0.78 1.03 1.48
CA TYR A 30 -1.50 1.83 2.46
C TYR A 30 -2.64 2.59 1.78
N SER A 31 -3.87 2.19 2.06
CA SER A 31 -5.10 2.78 1.55
C SER A 31 -5.72 3.71 2.58
N PHE A 32 -6.11 4.90 2.16
CA PHE A 32 -6.82 5.87 2.98
C PHE A 32 -8.32 5.89 2.64
N PRO A 33 -9.19 6.24 3.59
CA PRO A 33 -10.64 6.33 3.36
C PRO A 33 -11.01 7.45 2.37
N ASN A 34 -10.11 8.39 2.11
CA ASN A 34 -10.27 9.42 1.08
C ASN A 34 -10.04 8.92 -0.36
N GLY A 35 -9.73 7.63 -0.53
CA GLY A 35 -9.44 7.01 -1.83
C GLY A 35 -7.98 7.09 -2.28
N ALA A 36 -7.10 7.75 -1.52
CA ALA A 36 -5.66 7.74 -1.80
C ALA A 36 -5.05 6.39 -1.42
N LYS A 37 -4.26 5.81 -2.32
CA LYS A 37 -3.50 4.58 -2.04
C LYS A 37 -2.01 4.84 -2.24
N TYR A 38 -1.19 4.26 -1.39
CA TYR A 38 0.26 4.36 -1.45
C TYR A 38 0.85 2.97 -1.49
N ILE A 39 1.53 2.64 -2.59
CA ILE A 39 2.12 1.33 -2.82
C ILE A 39 3.63 1.50 -2.86
N GLY A 40 4.35 0.73 -2.08
CA GLY A 40 5.80 0.83 -2.05
C GLY A 40 6.43 -0.03 -0.97
N ASN A 41 7.72 0.21 -0.73
CA ASN A 41 8.47 -0.53 0.29
C ASN A 41 8.41 0.22 1.63
N PHE A 42 7.98 -0.46 2.68
CA PHE A 42 7.92 0.03 4.06
C PHE A 42 9.12 -0.50 4.84
N ASN A 43 9.64 0.30 5.76
CA ASN A 43 10.75 -0.11 6.61
C ASN A 43 10.43 0.27 8.06
N GLU A 44 10.07 -0.73 8.86
CA GLU A 44 9.87 -0.60 10.31
C GLU A 44 8.93 0.55 10.68
N ASN A 45 7.72 0.58 10.08
CA ASN A 45 6.71 1.66 10.19
C ASN A 45 6.96 2.94 9.36
N ASN A 46 8.14 3.09 8.77
CA ASN A 46 8.45 4.23 7.94
C ASN A 46 7.97 4.06 6.49
N TRP A 47 7.49 5.16 5.94
CA TRP A 47 7.10 5.35 4.55
C TRP A 47 8.40 5.39 3.72
N GLY A 48 8.68 4.35 2.93
CA GLY A 48 9.88 4.35 2.10
C GLY A 48 9.85 5.45 1.05
N VAL A 49 11.03 5.91 0.62
CA VAL A 49 11.15 7.01 -0.37
C VAL A 49 10.50 6.71 -1.73
N ASN A 50 10.19 5.45 -2.04
CA ASN A 50 9.58 4.98 -3.29
C ASN A 50 8.12 4.58 -3.09
N LEU A 51 7.30 5.48 -2.55
CA LEU A 51 5.86 5.26 -2.46
C LEU A 51 5.15 5.86 -3.67
N HIS A 52 4.53 5.00 -4.44
CA HIS A 52 3.70 5.37 -5.56
C HIS A 52 2.30 5.67 -5.07
N ARG A 53 1.86 6.93 -5.22
CA ARG A 53 0.47 7.31 -4.94
C ARG A 53 -0.41 6.89 -6.10
N CYS A 54 -1.21 5.85 -5.90
CA CYS A 54 -2.27 5.48 -6.82
C CYS A 54 -3.55 6.26 -6.46
N SER A 55 -4.02 7.07 -7.40
CA SER A 55 -5.33 7.70 -7.35
C SER A 55 -6.29 6.77 -8.11
N THR A 56 -7.41 6.37 -7.54
CA THR A 56 -8.40 5.47 -8.17
C THR A 56 -9.09 6.06 -9.41
N LEU A 57 -8.59 7.17 -9.97
CA LEU A 57 -9.16 7.88 -11.11
C LEU A 57 -8.54 7.48 -12.47
N ASP A 58 -7.41 6.80 -12.50
CA ASP A 58 -6.72 6.48 -13.76
C ASP A 58 -6.99 5.04 -14.22
N ALA A 59 -8.18 4.83 -14.80
CA ALA A 59 -8.56 3.59 -15.47
C ALA A 59 -7.98 3.46 -16.91
N ASN A 60 -7.06 4.33 -17.34
CA ASN A 60 -6.47 4.31 -18.68
C ASN A 60 -4.99 4.74 -18.67
N CYS A 61 -4.04 3.79 -18.64
CA CYS A 61 -2.62 4.07 -18.91
C CYS A 61 -2.12 3.31 -20.16
N PRO A 62 -1.96 4.00 -21.30
CA PRO A 62 -1.37 3.41 -22.51
C PRO A 62 0.18 3.50 -22.60
N TYR A 63 0.89 4.19 -21.69
CA TYR A 63 2.35 4.41 -21.80
C TYR A 63 3.16 4.28 -20.49
N GLY A 64 2.84 3.30 -19.63
CA GLY A 64 3.69 2.91 -18.49
C GLY A 64 3.85 4.00 -17.43
N SER A 65 2.92 4.13 -16.48
CA SER A 65 3.07 3.39 -15.23
C SER A 65 1.79 3.52 -14.38
N CYS A 66 0.72 2.84 -14.78
CA CYS A 66 -0.39 2.54 -13.86
C CYS A 66 -0.05 1.26 -13.08
N PHE A 67 0.70 1.37 -11.98
CA PHE A 67 0.92 0.26 -11.06
C PHE A 67 -0.14 0.25 -9.96
N CYS A 68 -1.40 0.11 -10.37
CA CYS A 68 -2.50 -0.18 -9.46
C CYS A 68 -3.23 -1.45 -9.94
N ALA A 69 -2.43 -2.49 -10.18
CA ALA A 69 -2.92 -3.83 -10.45
C ALA A 69 -2.33 -4.81 -9.43
N LEU A 70 -2.54 -4.55 -8.14
CA LEU A 70 -2.76 -5.66 -7.22
C LEU A 70 -4.18 -6.15 -7.47
N LYS A 71 -4.33 -6.91 -8.57
CA LYS A 71 -5.29 -8.01 -8.60
C LYS A 71 -4.84 -8.96 -7.48
N VAL A 72 -5.32 -8.70 -6.28
CA VAL A 72 -5.56 -9.80 -5.34
C VAL A 72 -6.75 -10.56 -5.95
N PRO A 73 -6.66 -11.89 -6.17
CA PRO A 73 -7.70 -12.66 -6.86
C PRO A 73 -9.09 -12.50 -6.23
#